data_AF-A0A5D8ZVK5-F1
#
_entry.id   AF-A0A5D8ZVK5-F1
#
_cell.length_a   1.000
_cell.length_b   1.000
_cell.length_c   1.000
_cell.angle_alpha   90.00
_cell.angle_beta   90.00
_cell.angle_gamma   90.00
#
_symmetry.space_group_name_H-M   'P 1'
#
loop_
_entity.id
_entity.type
_entity.pdbx_description
1 polymer ?
#
loop_
_entity_poly.entity_id
_entity_poly.type
_entity_poly.pdbx_seq_one_letter_code
_entity_poly.pdbx_strand_id
1 'polypeptide(L)'
;MKLITFTKKGIYCPQGKFYIDPWRPVDMAVITHGHADHARWGMKKYLCHHFTKPILHQRIGTDIECQSLEYGEVVTINGVKLSLHPAGHIIGSAQIRLEYKGYVTVISGDYKVQDDGLSTPFELVKCNEFVTESTFGLPIYNWLEVPDLNKKLQNWVLKNKENNKTSVFIGYSLGKAQRIMKAVEDLGKIYVHYSIGKLNEAFETVGINLPDYTIADFRERPKEMEHEIVIVPPALLDSNIIKKIPDPATAICSGWMQVRGARRWRSADAGFAMSDHADWKGLLLTVKATEAELVHVTHGQTEVFSKYLNEIGVRADVVETLFGEDEEESEKEIIENPES
;
A
#
# COMPACT_ATOMS: atom_id res chain seq x y z
N MET A 1 14.47 25.78 10.80
CA MET A 1 13.86 25.04 11.94
C MET A 1 13.76 23.59 11.51
N LYS A 2 13.93 22.61 12.40
CA LYS A 2 13.85 21.18 12.04
C LYS A 2 12.69 20.53 12.79
N LEU A 3 11.60 20.22 12.09
CA LEU A 3 10.36 19.69 12.70
C LEU A 3 10.40 18.17 12.85
N ILE A 4 11.19 17.49 12.00
CA ILE A 4 11.42 16.05 12.02
C ILE A 4 12.91 15.71 12.11
N THR A 5 13.23 14.55 12.67
CA THR A 5 14.57 13.96 12.69
C THR A 5 14.48 12.47 12.41
N PHE A 6 15.37 11.95 11.57
CA PHE A 6 15.45 10.52 11.29
C PHE A 6 16.27 9.82 12.38
N THR A 7 15.74 8.73 12.91
CA THR A 7 16.35 7.96 14.00
C THR A 7 16.29 6.46 13.69
N LYS A 8 17.00 5.64 14.48
CA LYS A 8 16.90 4.17 14.41
C LYS A 8 15.52 3.61 14.76
N LYS A 9 14.58 4.44 15.25
CA LYS A 9 13.20 4.04 15.53
C LYS A 9 12.22 4.50 14.45
N GLY A 10 12.64 5.30 13.47
CA GLY A 10 11.76 5.93 12.48
C GLY A 10 11.87 7.46 12.50
N ILE A 11 10.88 8.13 11.89
CA ILE A 11 10.81 9.59 11.76
C ILE A 11 10.28 10.16 13.08
N TYR A 12 11.08 10.94 13.79
CA TYR A 12 10.71 11.52 15.08
C TYR A 12 10.35 12.99 14.93
N CYS A 13 9.25 13.45 15.52
CA CYS A 13 8.95 14.87 15.70
C CYS A 13 9.33 15.30 17.12
N PRO A 14 10.48 15.98 17.35
CA PRO A 14 10.92 16.31 18.70
C PRO A 14 9.98 17.25 19.45
N GLN A 15 9.40 18.24 18.75
CA GLN A 15 8.43 19.18 19.32
C GLN A 15 7.13 18.47 19.71
N GLY A 16 6.64 17.58 18.83
CA GLY A 16 5.42 16.80 19.03
C GLY A 16 5.57 15.66 20.03
N LYS A 17 6.77 15.14 20.25
CA LYS A 17 7.09 13.94 21.06
C LYS A 17 6.38 12.67 20.58
N PHE A 18 6.25 12.51 19.27
CA PHE A 18 5.71 11.30 18.64
C PHE A 18 6.57 10.89 17.46
N TYR A 19 6.42 9.64 17.04
CA TYR A 19 7.05 9.09 15.84
C TYR A 19 6.02 8.92 14.73
N ILE A 20 6.49 9.01 13.49
CA ILE A 20 5.75 8.63 12.30
C ILE A 20 6.32 7.29 11.83
N ASP A 21 5.43 6.31 11.60
CA ASP A 21 5.72 4.95 11.14
C ASP A 21 6.94 4.31 11.85
N PRO A 22 6.92 4.21 13.20
CA PRO A 22 8.08 3.73 13.94
C PRO A 22 8.35 2.23 13.76
N TRP A 23 9.63 1.86 13.64
CA TRP A 23 10.08 0.47 13.49
C TRP A 23 10.26 -0.27 14.82
N ARG A 24 10.31 0.48 15.92
CA ARG A 24 10.54 -0.05 17.26
C ARG A 24 9.53 0.56 18.24
N PRO A 25 9.23 -0.12 19.36
CA PRO A 25 8.34 0.39 20.40
C PRO A 25 8.62 1.85 20.82
N VAL A 26 7.57 2.66 20.79
CA VAL A 26 7.52 4.06 21.22
C VAL A 26 6.22 4.37 21.98
N ASP A 27 6.19 5.53 22.65
CA ASP A 27 5.01 5.95 23.41
C ASP A 27 3.84 6.41 22.53
N MET A 28 4.11 7.04 21.39
CA MET A 28 3.08 7.53 20.46
C MET A 28 3.54 7.40 19.01
N ALA A 29 2.77 6.65 18.23
CA ALA A 29 2.99 6.41 16.81
C ALA A 29 1.85 7.05 16.00
N VAL A 30 2.21 7.87 15.02
CA VAL A 30 1.31 8.35 13.97
C VAL A 30 1.56 7.49 12.74
N ILE A 31 0.52 6.83 12.27
CA ILE A 31 0.61 5.80 11.23
C ILE A 31 0.04 6.33 9.93
N THR A 32 0.84 6.29 8.87
CA THR A 32 0.41 6.69 7.52
C THR A 32 -0.63 5.72 6.97
N HIS A 33 -0.40 4.41 7.10
CA HIS A 33 -1.29 3.38 6.59
C HIS A 33 -1.03 2.00 7.23
N GLY A 34 -1.88 1.02 6.90
CA GLY A 34 -1.95 -0.27 7.59
C GLY A 34 -0.99 -1.38 7.11
N HIS A 35 -0.01 -1.10 6.23
CA HIS A 35 1.00 -2.11 5.87
C HIS A 35 1.95 -2.39 7.05
N ALA A 36 2.50 -3.60 7.11
CA ALA A 36 3.21 -4.12 8.29
C ALA A 36 4.58 -3.46 8.51
N ASP A 37 5.17 -2.93 7.44
CA ASP A 37 6.36 -2.09 7.45
C ASP A 37 6.09 -0.69 8.03
N HIS A 38 4.87 -0.17 7.94
CA HIS A 38 4.50 1.14 8.51
C HIS A 38 3.83 1.03 9.89
N ALA A 39 3.00 0.01 10.10
CA ALA A 39 2.19 -0.19 11.30
C ALA A 39 2.66 -1.42 12.10
N ARG A 40 3.65 -1.22 12.99
CA ARG A 40 4.21 -2.30 13.83
C ARG A 40 3.59 -2.38 15.22
N TRP A 41 3.60 -3.59 15.78
CA TRP A 41 3.18 -3.86 17.15
C TRP A 41 4.12 -3.23 18.20
N GLY A 42 3.63 -3.12 19.44
CA GLY A 42 4.42 -2.71 20.60
C GLY A 42 4.46 -1.20 20.87
N MET A 43 3.74 -0.38 20.10
CA MET A 43 3.57 1.04 20.43
C MET A 43 2.53 1.16 21.54
N LYS A 44 2.70 2.12 22.45
CA LYS A 44 1.70 2.34 23.52
C LYS A 44 0.42 2.99 22.98
N LYS A 45 0.55 3.91 22.01
CA LYS A 45 -0.55 4.64 21.41
C LYS A 45 -0.37 4.75 19.91
N TYR A 46 -1.46 4.59 19.18
CA TYR A 46 -1.54 4.73 17.74
C TYR A 46 -2.50 5.88 17.37
N LEU A 47 -2.13 6.65 16.35
CA LEU A 47 -2.97 7.66 15.71
C LEU A 47 -2.95 7.41 14.21
N CYS A 48 -4.09 7.18 13.58
CA CYS A 48 -4.18 6.92 12.14
C CYS A 48 -5.47 7.49 11.54
N HIS A 49 -5.72 7.24 10.25
CA HIS A 49 -6.99 7.59 9.63
C HIS A 49 -8.13 6.65 10.10
N HIS A 50 -9.38 7.11 10.08
CA HIS A 50 -10.56 6.31 10.46
C HIS A 50 -10.63 4.95 9.74
N PHE A 51 -10.38 4.93 8.42
CA PHE A 51 -10.36 3.69 7.64
C PHE A 51 -9.15 2.78 7.90
N THR A 52 -8.06 3.31 8.48
CA THR A 52 -6.85 2.53 8.81
C THR A 52 -6.99 1.85 10.18
N LYS A 53 -7.76 2.44 11.10
CA LYS A 53 -7.99 1.89 12.44
C LYS A 53 -8.46 0.43 12.49
N PRO A 54 -9.50 -0.01 11.75
CA PRO A 54 -9.93 -1.41 11.78
C PRO A 54 -8.85 -2.36 11.25
N ILE A 55 -8.02 -1.91 10.29
CA ILE A 55 -6.88 -2.69 9.77
C ILE A 55 -5.80 -2.89 10.85
N LEU A 56 -5.48 -1.84 11.62
CA LEU A 56 -4.56 -1.95 12.75
C LEU A 56 -5.09 -2.92 13.82
N HIS A 57 -6.38 -2.86 14.16
CA HIS A 57 -6.97 -3.81 15.09
C HIS A 57 -6.93 -5.25 14.58
N GLN A 58 -7.12 -5.46 13.28
CA GLN A 58 -7.09 -6.77 12.65
C GLN A 58 -5.68 -7.38 12.58
N ARG A 59 -4.64 -6.54 12.46
CA ARG A 59 -3.24 -6.98 12.26
C ARG A 59 -2.38 -6.95 13.52
N ILE A 60 -2.64 -6.02 14.43
CA ILE A 60 -1.79 -5.79 15.62
C ILE A 60 -2.48 -6.31 16.88
N GLY A 61 -3.78 -6.07 17.02
CA GLY A 61 -4.52 -6.47 18.21
C GLY A 61 -5.73 -5.58 18.48
N THR A 62 -6.79 -6.18 19.01
CA THR A 62 -8.02 -5.45 19.39
C THR A 62 -7.85 -4.58 20.63
N ASP A 63 -6.80 -4.81 21.41
CA ASP A 63 -6.50 -4.17 22.69
C ASP A 63 -5.59 -2.93 22.58
N ILE A 64 -5.06 -2.63 21.39
CA ILE A 64 -4.23 -1.45 21.17
C ILE A 64 -4.99 -0.14 21.45
N GLU A 65 -4.33 0.84 22.06
CA GLU A 65 -4.88 2.21 22.18
C GLU A 65 -4.74 2.92 20.82
N CYS A 66 -5.80 2.89 20.01
CA CYS A 66 -5.82 3.51 18.67
C CYS A 66 -6.85 4.64 18.58
N GLN A 67 -6.36 5.87 18.40
CA GLN A 67 -7.15 7.04 18.03
C GLN A 67 -7.16 7.19 16.50
N SER A 68 -8.23 7.76 15.97
CA SER A 68 -8.35 8.02 14.55
C SER A 68 -8.79 9.45 14.27
N LEU A 69 -8.38 9.98 13.11
CA LEU A 69 -8.81 11.28 12.58
C LEU A 69 -9.45 11.10 11.20
N GLU A 70 -10.36 12.01 10.87
CA GLU A 70 -10.80 12.20 9.48
C GLU A 70 -9.74 12.96 8.66
N TYR A 71 -9.76 12.81 7.34
CA TYR A 71 -8.91 13.64 6.47
C TYR A 71 -9.21 15.14 6.69
N GLY A 72 -8.14 15.93 6.77
CA GLY A 72 -8.20 17.37 7.04
C GLY A 72 -8.53 17.76 8.49
N GLU A 73 -8.90 16.81 9.35
CA GLU A 73 -9.07 17.07 10.79
C GLU A 73 -7.70 17.44 11.41
N VAL A 74 -7.69 18.51 12.21
CA VAL A 74 -6.47 19.04 12.84
C VAL A 74 -6.49 18.77 14.33
N VAL A 75 -5.45 18.09 14.81
CA VAL A 75 -5.16 17.98 16.25
C VAL A 75 -3.88 18.75 16.59
N THR A 76 -3.81 19.28 17.81
CA THR A 76 -2.59 19.96 18.29
C THR A 76 -1.92 19.12 19.36
N ILE A 77 -0.68 18.68 19.10
CA ILE A 77 0.12 17.89 20.03
C ILE A 77 1.38 18.67 20.37
N ASN A 78 1.53 19.08 21.63
CA ASN A 78 2.69 19.86 22.11
C ASN A 78 2.98 21.11 21.24
N GLY A 79 1.93 21.74 20.71
CA GLY A 79 2.00 22.93 19.85
C GLY A 79 2.21 22.66 18.35
N VAL A 80 2.43 21.40 17.94
CA VAL A 80 2.45 21.01 16.52
C VAL A 80 1.03 20.73 16.08
N LYS A 81 0.57 21.39 15.01
CA LYS A 81 -0.68 21.01 14.34
C LYS A 81 -0.39 19.82 13.44
N LEU A 82 -1.16 18.75 13.62
CA LEU A 82 -1.10 17.53 12.84
C LEU A 82 -2.43 17.34 12.12
N SER A 83 -2.38 17.02 10.83
CA SER A 83 -3.54 16.57 10.04
C SER A 83 -3.15 15.45 9.08
N LEU A 84 -4.13 14.63 8.72
CA LEU A 84 -4.01 13.54 7.75
C LEU A 84 -4.61 13.99 6.42
N HIS A 85 -3.93 13.70 5.31
CA HIS A 85 -4.39 14.02 3.96
C HIS A 85 -4.32 12.78 3.06
N PRO A 86 -5.24 12.54 2.13
CA PRO A 86 -5.24 11.34 1.30
C PRO A 86 -3.91 11.10 0.57
N ALA A 87 -3.38 9.87 0.67
CA ALA A 87 -2.19 9.44 -0.07
C ALA A 87 -2.51 8.59 -1.32
N GLY A 88 -3.76 8.14 -1.48
CA GLY A 88 -4.19 7.36 -2.65
C GLY A 88 -3.57 5.96 -2.78
N HIS A 89 -2.67 5.55 -1.87
CA HIS A 89 -1.98 4.27 -1.91
C HIS A 89 -2.94 3.09 -1.68
N ILE A 90 -3.52 3.03 -0.49
CA ILE A 90 -4.58 2.09 -0.10
C ILE A 90 -5.72 2.82 0.61
N ILE A 91 -6.84 2.13 0.83
CA ILE A 91 -7.97 2.66 1.60
C ILE A 91 -7.48 3.07 3.00
N GLY A 92 -7.66 4.36 3.33
CA GLY A 92 -7.20 4.95 4.60
C GLY A 92 -5.75 5.42 4.64
N SER A 93 -4.98 5.23 3.56
CA SER A 93 -3.60 5.75 3.50
C SER A 93 -3.56 7.27 3.52
N ALA A 94 -2.68 7.81 4.36
CA ALA A 94 -2.58 9.23 4.62
C ALA A 94 -1.14 9.75 4.58
N GLN A 95 -0.99 10.91 3.96
CA GLN A 95 0.12 11.82 4.20
C GLN A 95 -0.09 12.50 5.56
N ILE A 96 0.99 12.66 6.32
CA ILE A 96 0.97 13.35 7.61
C ILE A 96 1.53 14.76 7.41
N ARG A 97 0.67 15.76 7.58
CA ARG A 97 1.04 17.17 7.54
C ARG A 97 1.30 17.66 8.97
N LEU A 98 2.51 18.19 9.19
CA LEU A 98 2.93 18.81 10.45
C LEU A 98 3.17 20.29 10.23
N GLU A 99 2.59 21.14 11.07
CA GLU A 99 2.82 22.58 11.06
C GLU A 99 3.22 23.08 12.44
N TYR A 100 4.34 23.82 12.50
CA TYR A 100 4.77 24.52 13.70
C TYR A 100 5.33 25.90 13.35
N LYS A 101 4.76 26.96 13.94
CA LYS A 101 5.16 28.35 13.70
C LYS A 101 5.24 28.74 12.21
N GLY A 102 4.30 28.23 11.41
CA GLY A 102 4.22 28.49 9.96
C GLY A 102 5.16 27.65 9.09
N TYR A 103 6.04 26.82 9.68
CA TYR A 103 6.84 25.87 8.92
C TYR A 103 6.09 24.55 8.76
N VAL A 104 5.95 24.07 7.53
CA VAL A 104 5.17 22.88 7.18
C VAL A 104 6.08 21.76 6.68
N THR A 105 6.01 20.61 7.33
CA THR A 105 6.64 19.37 6.89
C THR A 105 5.55 18.36 6.54
N VAL A 106 5.65 17.72 5.38
CA VAL A 106 4.72 16.66 4.96
C VAL A 106 5.48 15.36 4.80
N ILE A 107 4.98 14.30 5.43
CA ILE A 107 5.46 12.93 5.27
C ILE A 107 4.44 12.21 4.42
N SER A 108 4.81 11.80 3.20
CA SER A 108 3.87 11.19 2.28
C SER A 108 3.38 9.80 2.70
N GLY A 109 4.22 9.05 3.41
CA GLY A 109 4.07 7.59 3.48
C GLY A 109 4.26 6.99 2.09
N ASP A 110 3.57 5.89 1.82
CA ASP A 110 3.41 5.41 0.46
C ASP A 110 2.23 6.09 -0.21
N TYR A 111 2.35 6.40 -1.50
CA TYR A 111 1.33 7.16 -2.20
C TYR A 111 1.20 6.77 -3.67
N LYS A 112 -0.02 6.90 -4.22
CA LYS A 112 -0.32 6.76 -5.65
C LYS A 112 -1.14 7.95 -6.11
N VAL A 113 -0.69 8.56 -7.21
CA VAL A 113 -1.31 9.77 -7.78
C VAL A 113 -2.53 9.44 -8.65
N GLN A 114 -2.56 8.27 -9.31
CA GLN A 114 -3.71 7.87 -10.12
C GLN A 114 -4.91 7.53 -9.24
N ASP A 115 -6.08 8.05 -9.60
CA ASP A 115 -7.36 7.66 -9.01
C ASP A 115 -7.77 6.28 -9.55
N ASP A 116 -7.98 5.33 -8.63
CA ASP A 116 -8.40 3.96 -8.96
C ASP A 116 -9.88 3.70 -8.69
N GLY A 117 -10.63 4.70 -8.24
CA GLY A 117 -12.03 4.58 -7.87
C GLY A 117 -12.29 3.73 -6.62
N LEU A 118 -11.25 3.47 -5.82
CA LEU A 118 -11.32 2.65 -4.61
C LEU A 118 -10.74 3.39 -3.40
N SER A 119 -9.47 3.82 -3.49
CA SER A 119 -8.82 4.60 -2.44
C SER A 119 -9.18 6.08 -2.60
N THR A 120 -9.28 6.82 -1.49
CA THR A 120 -9.48 8.28 -1.55
C THR A 120 -8.37 8.91 -2.41
N PRO A 121 -8.69 9.66 -3.47
CA PRO A 121 -7.69 10.19 -4.40
C PRO A 121 -6.63 11.03 -3.70
N PHE A 122 -5.38 10.91 -4.14
CA PHE A 122 -4.24 11.65 -3.60
C PHE A 122 -4.52 13.16 -3.55
N GLU A 123 -4.28 13.77 -2.39
CA GLU A 123 -4.40 15.21 -2.19
C GLU A 123 -3.01 15.86 -2.25
N LEU A 124 -2.79 16.83 -3.12
CA LEU A 124 -1.54 17.57 -3.11
C LEU A 124 -1.45 18.53 -1.92
N VAL A 125 -0.41 18.40 -1.10
CA VAL A 125 -0.14 19.30 0.04
C VAL A 125 1.14 20.10 -0.20
N LYS A 126 1.03 21.44 -0.20
CA LYS A 126 2.20 22.32 -0.25
C LYS A 126 2.94 22.34 1.09
N CYS A 127 4.27 22.35 1.06
CA CYS A 127 5.10 22.29 2.26
C CYS A 127 6.48 22.90 2.05
N ASN A 128 7.20 23.18 3.14
CA ASN A 128 8.60 23.60 3.10
C ASN A 128 9.56 22.40 3.01
N GLU A 129 9.21 21.29 3.68
CA GLU A 129 9.99 20.05 3.77
C GLU A 129 9.09 18.86 3.43
N PHE A 130 9.52 18.00 2.51
CA PHE A 130 8.73 16.85 2.05
C PHE A 130 9.51 15.55 2.22
N VAL A 131 8.91 14.53 2.82
CA VAL A 131 9.44 13.16 2.87
C VAL A 131 8.67 12.31 1.86
N THR A 132 9.36 11.79 0.84
CA THR A 132 8.77 11.00 -0.26
C THR A 132 9.31 9.58 -0.26
N GLU A 133 8.43 8.59 -0.48
CA GLU A 133 8.86 7.27 -0.95
C GLU A 133 9.51 7.35 -2.36
N SER A 134 10.24 6.30 -2.75
CA SER A 134 10.82 6.12 -4.08
C SER A 134 10.86 4.66 -4.50
N THR A 135 9.84 3.87 -4.13
CA THR A 135 9.72 2.43 -4.44
C THR A 135 9.97 2.17 -5.92
N PHE A 136 9.39 3.03 -6.78
CA PHE A 136 9.57 3.00 -8.22
C PHE A 136 10.30 4.23 -8.76
N GLY A 137 11.36 4.65 -8.05
CA GLY A 137 12.23 5.79 -8.38
C GLY A 137 13.17 5.59 -9.57
N LEU A 138 12.74 4.89 -10.63
CA LEU A 138 13.48 4.74 -11.88
C LEU A 138 12.59 5.04 -13.10
N PRO A 139 13.11 5.70 -14.17
CA PRO A 139 12.33 6.06 -15.36
C PRO A 139 11.66 4.91 -16.13
N ILE A 140 12.09 3.67 -15.91
CA ILE A 140 11.48 2.47 -16.54
C ILE A 140 10.07 2.18 -15.99
N TYR A 141 9.79 2.64 -14.77
CA TYR A 141 8.48 2.53 -14.16
C TYR A 141 7.58 3.65 -14.67
N ASN A 142 6.58 3.24 -15.45
CA ASN A 142 5.62 4.12 -16.09
C ASN A 142 4.32 3.32 -16.21
N TRP A 143 3.37 3.62 -15.35
CA TRP A 143 2.14 2.85 -15.23
C TRP A 143 1.23 3.11 -16.43
N LEU A 144 0.44 2.10 -16.76
CA LEU A 144 -0.74 2.34 -17.60
C LEU A 144 -1.74 3.15 -16.78
N GLU A 145 -2.57 3.91 -17.47
CA GLU A 145 -3.75 4.50 -16.85
C GLU A 145 -4.66 3.38 -16.32
N VAL A 146 -5.32 3.62 -15.18
CA VAL A 146 -6.17 2.61 -14.51
C VAL A 146 -7.16 1.93 -15.47
N PRO A 147 -7.91 2.63 -16.34
CA PRO A 147 -8.85 1.98 -17.26
C PRO A 147 -8.18 1.01 -18.24
N ASP A 148 -6.98 1.35 -18.72
CA ASP A 148 -6.24 0.51 -19.67
C ASP A 148 -5.68 -0.75 -18.99
N LEU A 149 -5.21 -0.61 -17.75
CA LEU A 149 -4.79 -1.75 -16.95
C LEU A 149 -5.99 -2.66 -16.63
N ASN A 150 -7.11 -2.10 -16.18
CA ASN A 150 -8.32 -2.85 -15.87
C ASN A 150 -8.80 -3.63 -17.10
N LYS A 151 -8.84 -3.00 -18.27
CA LYS A 151 -9.20 -3.66 -19.53
C LYS A 151 -8.29 -4.86 -19.85
N LYS A 152 -7.00 -4.81 -19.51
CA LYS A 152 -6.08 -5.94 -19.69
C LYS A 152 -6.40 -7.10 -18.75
N LEU A 153 -6.71 -6.83 -17.47
CA LEU A 153 -7.12 -7.86 -16.51
C LEU A 153 -8.45 -8.48 -16.96
N GLN A 154 -9.43 -7.65 -17.32
CA GLN A 154 -10.75 -8.08 -17.78
C GLN A 154 -10.67 -8.98 -19.02
N ASN A 155 -9.92 -8.56 -20.05
CA ASN A 155 -9.72 -9.36 -21.25
C ASN A 155 -9.05 -10.72 -20.95
N TRP A 156 -8.15 -10.77 -19.97
CA TRP A 156 -7.50 -12.00 -19.57
C TRP A 156 -8.47 -12.95 -18.86
N VAL A 157 -9.31 -12.43 -17.95
CA VAL A 157 -10.38 -13.20 -17.30
C VAL A 157 -11.35 -13.78 -18.33
N LEU A 158 -11.83 -12.95 -19.27
CA LEU A 158 -12.76 -13.38 -20.32
C LEU A 158 -12.14 -14.48 -21.20
N LYS A 159 -10.87 -14.33 -21.59
CA LYS A 159 -10.15 -15.34 -22.36
C LYS A 159 -9.97 -16.64 -21.58
N ASN A 160 -9.66 -16.57 -20.29
CA ASN A 160 -9.54 -17.78 -19.46
C ASN A 160 -10.88 -18.51 -19.38
N LYS A 161 -11.98 -17.77 -19.20
CA LYS A 161 -13.34 -18.33 -19.19
C LYS A 161 -13.68 -19.05 -20.50
N GLU A 162 -13.36 -18.46 -21.66
CA GLU A 162 -13.52 -19.10 -22.97
C GLU A 162 -12.71 -20.41 -23.11
N ASN A 163 -11.58 -20.50 -22.42
CA ASN A 163 -10.69 -21.66 -22.44
C ASN A 163 -10.92 -22.65 -21.29
N ASN A 164 -12.02 -22.51 -20.55
CA ASN A 164 -12.32 -23.32 -19.35
C ASN A 164 -11.16 -23.28 -18.34
N LYS A 165 -10.67 -22.08 -18.02
CA LYS A 165 -9.62 -21.82 -17.02
C LYS A 165 -10.14 -20.94 -15.89
N THR A 166 -9.74 -21.27 -14.67
CA THR A 166 -9.94 -20.45 -13.47
C THR A 166 -8.88 -19.36 -13.44
N SER A 167 -9.29 -18.10 -13.28
CA SER A 167 -8.38 -16.96 -13.27
C SER A 167 -7.85 -16.73 -11.86
N VAL A 168 -6.59 -17.07 -11.61
CA VAL A 168 -5.95 -16.92 -10.30
C VAL A 168 -5.03 -15.69 -10.31
N PHE A 169 -5.40 -14.66 -9.57
CA PHE A 169 -4.59 -13.47 -9.38
C PHE A 169 -3.79 -13.53 -8.09
N ILE A 170 -2.52 -13.11 -8.19
CA ILE A 170 -1.59 -13.02 -7.08
C ILE A 170 -1.36 -11.54 -6.78
N GLY A 171 -1.73 -11.09 -5.59
CA GLY A 171 -1.57 -9.70 -5.17
C GLY A 171 -1.67 -9.59 -3.65
N TYR A 172 -0.94 -8.63 -3.06
CA TYR A 172 -0.91 -8.43 -1.62
C TYR A 172 -2.31 -8.29 -1.03
N SER A 173 -2.47 -8.78 0.20
CA SER A 173 -3.77 -8.91 0.85
C SER A 173 -4.43 -7.56 1.15
N LEU A 174 -3.60 -6.51 1.35
CA LEU A 174 -4.02 -5.13 1.59
C LEU A 174 -3.62 -4.26 0.40
N GLY A 175 -4.59 -3.59 -0.22
CA GLY A 175 -4.41 -2.72 -1.38
C GLY A 175 -4.65 -3.47 -2.70
N LYS A 176 -3.66 -4.26 -3.14
CA LYS A 176 -3.68 -4.89 -4.47
C LYS A 176 -4.86 -5.83 -4.65
N ALA A 177 -5.17 -6.66 -3.66
CA ALA A 177 -6.31 -7.58 -3.75
C ALA A 177 -7.62 -6.82 -4.00
N GLN A 178 -7.92 -5.77 -3.23
CA GLN A 178 -9.14 -4.98 -3.39
C GLN A 178 -9.17 -4.25 -4.74
N ARG A 179 -8.02 -3.78 -5.23
CA ARG A 179 -7.91 -3.16 -6.56
C ARG A 179 -8.12 -4.15 -7.70
N ILE A 180 -7.63 -5.40 -7.56
CA ILE A 180 -7.93 -6.49 -8.50
C ILE A 180 -9.43 -6.77 -8.49
N MET A 181 -10.04 -6.91 -7.31
CA MET A 181 -11.49 -7.12 -7.18
C MET A 181 -12.27 -6.06 -7.95
N LYS A 182 -11.92 -4.78 -7.76
CA LYS A 182 -12.57 -3.66 -8.45
C LYS A 182 -12.36 -3.70 -9.97
N ALA A 183 -11.17 -4.06 -10.42
CA ALA A 183 -10.84 -4.11 -11.84
C ALA A 183 -11.63 -5.19 -12.62
N VAL A 184 -11.99 -6.29 -11.96
CA VAL A 184 -12.65 -7.45 -12.57
C VAL A 184 -14.07 -7.67 -12.06
N GLU A 185 -14.65 -6.67 -11.41
CA GLU A 185 -16.04 -6.69 -10.95
C GLU A 185 -16.98 -7.03 -12.12
N ASP A 186 -18.07 -7.73 -11.82
CA ASP A 186 -19.09 -8.18 -12.78
C ASP A 186 -18.66 -9.23 -13.84
N LEU A 187 -17.41 -9.72 -13.82
CA LEU A 187 -16.96 -10.74 -14.79
C LEU A 187 -17.18 -12.20 -14.34
N GLY A 188 -17.52 -12.40 -13.07
CA GLY A 188 -17.73 -13.71 -12.46
C GLY A 188 -17.78 -13.60 -10.94
N LYS A 189 -17.88 -14.74 -10.27
CA LYS A 189 -17.76 -14.79 -8.81
C LYS A 189 -16.31 -14.59 -8.41
N ILE A 190 -16.08 -13.74 -7.42
CA ILE A 190 -14.76 -13.46 -6.88
C ILE A 190 -14.59 -14.28 -5.60
N TYR A 191 -13.61 -15.16 -5.60
CA TYR A 191 -13.14 -15.87 -4.42
C TYR A 191 -11.84 -15.26 -3.92
N VAL A 192 -11.74 -15.04 -2.62
CA VAL A 192 -10.53 -14.46 -2.00
C VAL A 192 -9.97 -15.39 -0.94
N HIS A 193 -8.66 -15.37 -0.76
CA HIS A 193 -8.03 -16.01 0.38
C HIS A 193 -8.53 -15.40 1.71
N TYR A 194 -8.54 -16.20 2.78
CA TYR A 194 -8.99 -15.78 4.11
C TYR A 194 -8.29 -14.52 4.63
N SER A 195 -6.99 -14.36 4.38
CA SER A 195 -6.24 -13.14 4.79
C SER A 195 -6.76 -11.87 4.12
N ILE A 196 -7.26 -11.97 2.89
CA ILE A 196 -7.91 -10.87 2.16
C ILE A 196 -9.30 -10.64 2.74
N GLY A 197 -10.07 -11.72 2.94
CA GLY A 197 -11.43 -11.66 3.50
C GLY A 197 -11.48 -10.93 4.84
N LYS A 198 -10.56 -11.24 5.77
CA LYS A 198 -10.44 -10.54 7.06
C LYS A 198 -10.23 -9.02 6.94
N LEU A 199 -9.42 -8.60 5.96
CA LEU A 199 -9.15 -7.18 5.73
C LEU A 199 -10.32 -6.48 5.04
N ASN A 200 -11.00 -7.18 4.13
CA ASN A 200 -12.24 -6.70 3.52
C ASN A 200 -13.33 -6.48 4.58
N GLU A 201 -13.56 -7.47 5.45
CA GLU A 201 -14.51 -7.37 6.56
C GLU A 201 -14.18 -6.16 7.46
N ALA A 202 -12.89 -5.94 7.76
CA ALA A 202 -12.44 -4.77 8.51
C ALA A 202 -12.79 -3.44 7.82
N PHE A 203 -12.63 -3.33 6.51
CA PHE A 203 -13.07 -2.15 5.74
C PHE A 203 -14.60 -1.98 5.74
N GLU A 204 -15.35 -3.06 5.62
CA GLU A 204 -16.81 -3.03 5.62
C GLU A 204 -17.38 -2.53 6.96
N THR A 205 -16.71 -2.80 8.09
CA THR A 205 -17.12 -2.29 9.41
C THR A 205 -17.14 -0.76 9.50
N VAL A 206 -16.41 -0.07 8.61
CA VAL A 206 -16.35 1.39 8.52
C VAL A 206 -17.03 1.92 7.25
N GLY A 207 -17.91 1.12 6.64
CA GLY A 207 -18.81 1.56 5.56
C GLY A 207 -18.19 1.59 4.17
N ILE A 208 -17.02 0.99 3.96
CA ILE A 208 -16.43 0.83 2.63
C ILE A 208 -17.19 -0.27 1.89
N ASN A 209 -17.66 0.05 0.68
CA ASN A 209 -18.31 -0.92 -0.19
C ASN A 209 -17.29 -1.53 -1.16
N LEU A 210 -17.04 -2.82 -1.02
CA LEU A 210 -16.17 -3.59 -1.91
C LEU A 210 -17.03 -4.42 -2.89
N PRO A 211 -16.48 -4.84 -4.04
CA PRO A 211 -17.15 -5.82 -4.91
C PRO A 211 -17.48 -7.11 -4.15
N ASP A 212 -18.62 -7.73 -4.50
CA ASP A 212 -19.05 -8.99 -3.89
C ASP A 212 -17.96 -10.06 -3.98
N TYR A 213 -17.69 -10.72 -2.84
CA TYR A 213 -16.69 -11.78 -2.76
C TYR A 213 -17.16 -12.93 -1.87
N THR A 214 -16.48 -14.07 -2.00
CA THR A 214 -16.62 -15.23 -1.12
C THR A 214 -15.25 -15.64 -0.61
N ILE A 215 -15.13 -15.91 0.70
CA ILE A 215 -13.89 -16.49 1.24
C ILE A 215 -13.75 -17.92 0.74
N ALA A 216 -12.66 -18.20 0.05
CA ALA A 216 -12.42 -19.48 -0.59
C ALA A 216 -12.14 -20.60 0.42
N ASP A 217 -12.85 -21.71 0.31
CA ASP A 217 -12.51 -22.97 0.97
C ASP A 217 -11.72 -23.88 0.04
N PHE A 218 -10.40 -23.71 0.04
CA PHE A 218 -9.48 -24.50 -0.76
C PHE A 218 -9.37 -25.98 -0.35
N ARG A 219 -9.95 -26.39 0.79
CA ARG A 219 -9.82 -27.75 1.32
C ARG A 219 -11.03 -28.58 0.96
N GLU A 220 -12.23 -28.10 1.28
CA GLU A 220 -13.46 -28.89 1.15
C GLU A 220 -14.22 -28.59 -0.14
N ARG A 221 -14.09 -27.38 -0.69
CA ARG A 221 -14.91 -26.94 -1.83
C ARG A 221 -14.12 -26.32 -2.99
N PRO A 222 -12.98 -26.90 -3.42
CA PRO A 222 -12.18 -26.34 -4.51
C PRO A 222 -12.95 -26.21 -5.83
N LYS A 223 -13.94 -27.08 -6.07
CA LYS A 223 -14.77 -27.08 -7.29
C LYS A 223 -15.67 -25.84 -7.42
N GLU A 224 -15.98 -25.13 -6.32
CA GLU A 224 -16.79 -23.91 -6.39
C GLU A 224 -16.07 -22.77 -7.13
N MET A 225 -14.73 -22.84 -7.19
CA MET A 225 -13.88 -21.85 -7.88
C MET A 225 -13.65 -22.18 -9.36
N GLU A 226 -14.13 -23.33 -9.86
CA GLU A 226 -13.90 -23.77 -11.23
C GLU A 226 -14.43 -22.74 -12.25
N HIS A 227 -13.53 -22.23 -13.11
CA HIS A 227 -13.80 -21.22 -14.14
C HIS A 227 -14.22 -19.84 -13.60
N GLU A 228 -14.02 -19.58 -12.32
CA GLU A 228 -14.30 -18.31 -11.66
C GLU A 228 -13.00 -17.50 -11.45
N ILE A 229 -13.07 -16.45 -10.62
CA ILE A 229 -11.94 -15.57 -10.30
C ILE A 229 -11.48 -15.87 -8.87
N VAL A 230 -10.18 -16.10 -8.68
CA VAL A 230 -9.59 -16.37 -7.36
C VAL A 230 -8.46 -15.38 -7.12
N ILE A 231 -8.42 -14.76 -5.94
CA ILE A 231 -7.36 -13.82 -5.54
C ILE A 231 -6.66 -14.38 -4.29
N VAL A 232 -5.34 -14.54 -4.37
CA VAL A 232 -4.52 -15.06 -3.27
C VAL A 232 -3.27 -14.19 -3.04
N PRO A 233 -2.74 -14.13 -1.81
CA PRO A 233 -1.51 -13.40 -1.53
C PRO A 233 -0.25 -14.04 -2.15
N PRO A 234 0.81 -13.25 -2.42
CA PRO A 234 2.11 -13.70 -2.92
C PRO A 234 2.71 -14.90 -2.20
N ALA A 235 2.56 -14.99 -0.87
CA ALA A 235 3.06 -16.10 -0.07
C ALA A 235 2.53 -17.47 -0.51
N LEU A 236 1.37 -17.52 -1.20
CA LEU A 236 0.76 -18.76 -1.65
C LEU A 236 1.15 -19.18 -3.08
N LEU A 237 1.94 -18.37 -3.79
CA LEU A 237 2.31 -18.62 -5.18
C LEU A 237 2.93 -20.02 -5.40
N ASP A 238 3.84 -20.44 -4.51
CA ASP A 238 4.52 -21.73 -4.61
C ASP A 238 3.89 -22.81 -3.72
N SER A 239 2.74 -22.49 -3.09
CA SER A 239 2.08 -23.39 -2.14
C SER A 239 1.25 -24.47 -2.86
N ASN A 240 0.95 -25.56 -2.14
CA ASN A 240 0.04 -26.59 -2.64
C ASN A 240 -1.43 -26.11 -2.75
N ILE A 241 -1.77 -24.91 -2.26
CA ILE A 241 -3.13 -24.36 -2.35
C ILE A 241 -3.50 -24.08 -3.81
N ILE A 242 -2.59 -23.47 -4.59
CA ILE A 242 -2.86 -23.16 -6.00
C ILE A 242 -3.12 -24.42 -6.81
N LYS A 243 -2.42 -25.53 -6.51
CA LYS A 243 -2.62 -26.83 -7.18
C LYS A 243 -3.99 -27.45 -6.91
N LYS A 244 -4.71 -27.00 -5.88
CA LYS A 244 -6.07 -27.49 -5.57
C LYS A 244 -7.15 -26.73 -6.36
N ILE A 245 -6.82 -25.54 -6.87
CA ILE A 245 -7.74 -24.77 -7.71
C ILE A 245 -7.91 -25.52 -9.04
N PRO A 246 -9.13 -25.83 -9.48
CA PRO A 246 -9.37 -26.49 -10.77
C PRO A 246 -8.89 -25.62 -11.93
N ASP A 247 -8.19 -26.22 -12.89
CA ASP A 247 -7.78 -25.56 -14.14
C ASP A 247 -7.19 -24.14 -13.99
N PRO A 248 -6.18 -23.94 -13.12
CA PRO A 248 -5.71 -22.60 -12.79
C PRO A 248 -4.87 -22.02 -13.93
N ALA A 249 -5.16 -20.78 -14.30
CA ALA A 249 -4.25 -19.88 -15.02
C ALA A 249 -3.83 -18.78 -14.05
N THR A 250 -2.54 -18.59 -13.82
CA THR A 250 -2.01 -17.71 -12.76
C THR A 250 -1.46 -16.41 -13.31
N ALA A 251 -1.85 -15.28 -12.71
CA ALA A 251 -1.35 -13.96 -13.03
C ALA A 251 -0.77 -13.24 -11.81
N ILE A 252 0.41 -12.66 -11.96
CA ILE A 252 1.03 -11.83 -10.91
C ILE A 252 0.69 -10.36 -11.14
N CYS A 253 0.11 -9.72 -10.13
CA CYS A 253 -0.18 -8.28 -10.11
C CYS A 253 0.84 -7.56 -9.22
N SER A 254 1.84 -6.92 -9.84
CA SER A 254 2.88 -6.18 -9.12
C SER A 254 3.55 -5.15 -10.03
N GLY A 255 3.94 -3.99 -9.49
CA GLY A 255 4.69 -2.97 -10.23
C GLY A 255 5.99 -3.51 -10.85
N TRP A 256 6.60 -4.51 -10.21
CA TRP A 256 7.80 -5.18 -10.71
C TRP A 256 7.56 -5.91 -12.05
N MET A 257 6.31 -6.25 -12.39
CA MET A 257 5.95 -6.84 -13.68
C MET A 257 6.13 -5.88 -14.86
N GLN A 258 6.49 -4.61 -14.64
CA GLN A 258 6.93 -3.70 -15.70
C GLN A 258 8.23 -4.21 -16.35
N VAL A 259 9.13 -4.79 -15.57
CA VAL A 259 10.44 -5.25 -16.04
C VAL A 259 10.32 -6.67 -16.61
N ARG A 260 10.74 -6.87 -17.87
CA ARG A 260 10.65 -8.16 -18.57
C ARG A 260 11.37 -9.31 -17.84
N GLY A 261 12.46 -9.01 -17.13
CA GLY A 261 13.22 -10.00 -16.34
C GLY A 261 12.38 -10.62 -15.22
N ALA A 262 11.68 -9.80 -14.44
CA ALA A 262 10.83 -10.25 -13.32
C ALA A 262 9.69 -11.18 -13.78
N ARG A 263 9.16 -10.99 -15.00
CA ARG A 263 8.11 -11.86 -15.58
C ARG A 263 8.57 -13.30 -15.81
N ARG A 264 9.86 -13.54 -16.07
CA ARG A 264 10.40 -14.88 -16.34
C ARG A 264 10.67 -15.69 -15.08
N TRP A 265 10.73 -15.05 -13.91
CA TRP A 265 11.26 -15.68 -12.68
C TRP A 265 10.26 -16.55 -11.93
N ARG A 266 8.96 -16.45 -12.21
CA ARG A 266 7.92 -17.09 -11.38
C ARG A 266 6.93 -17.97 -12.15
N SER A 267 7.23 -18.36 -13.39
CA SER A 267 6.45 -19.31 -14.20
C SER A 267 4.93 -19.02 -14.29
N ALA A 268 4.50 -17.77 -14.11
CA ALA A 268 3.11 -17.37 -14.21
C ALA A 268 2.66 -17.24 -15.68
N ASP A 269 1.38 -17.52 -15.95
CA ASP A 269 0.78 -17.42 -17.29
C ASP A 269 0.62 -15.96 -17.75
N ALA A 270 0.52 -15.02 -16.80
CA ALA A 270 0.46 -13.58 -17.07
C ALA A 270 1.13 -12.75 -15.96
N GLY A 271 1.47 -11.51 -16.31
CA GLY A 271 1.99 -10.51 -15.38
C GLY A 271 1.44 -9.12 -15.69
N PHE A 272 0.86 -8.48 -14.69
CA PHE A 272 0.26 -7.16 -14.77
C PHE A 272 1.04 -6.18 -13.90
N ALA A 273 1.51 -5.08 -14.51
CA ALA A 273 2.21 -4.00 -13.83
C ALA A 273 1.22 -3.13 -13.03
N MET A 274 0.63 -3.73 -12.00
CA MET A 274 -0.28 -3.08 -11.06
C MET A 274 0.50 -2.66 -9.81
N SER A 275 0.57 -1.37 -9.55
CA SER A 275 1.24 -0.83 -8.37
C SER A 275 0.37 0.19 -7.67
N ASP A 276 0.37 0.14 -6.35
CA ASP A 276 -0.29 1.10 -5.47
C ASP A 276 0.64 2.25 -5.07
N HIS A 277 1.78 2.38 -5.74
CA HIS A 277 2.76 3.44 -5.55
C HIS A 277 2.81 4.33 -6.79
N ALA A 278 3.31 5.55 -6.64
CA ALA A 278 3.60 6.44 -7.74
C ALA A 278 4.68 5.85 -8.65
N ASP A 279 4.50 5.99 -9.96
CA ASP A 279 5.59 5.76 -10.90
C ASP A 279 6.55 6.95 -10.93
N TRP A 280 7.61 6.83 -11.73
CA TRP A 280 8.59 7.90 -11.92
C TRP A 280 7.97 9.27 -12.21
N LYS A 281 6.99 9.31 -13.11
CA LYS A 281 6.31 10.55 -13.49
C LYS A 281 5.47 11.10 -12.34
N GLY A 282 4.74 10.24 -11.64
CA GLY A 282 3.96 10.59 -10.46
C GLY A 282 4.82 11.16 -9.33
N LEU A 283 5.97 10.53 -9.05
CA LEU A 283 6.94 11.01 -8.06
C LEU A 283 7.44 12.42 -8.41
N LEU A 284 7.89 12.63 -9.66
CA LEU A 284 8.40 13.93 -10.11
C LEU A 284 7.35 15.04 -10.09
N LEU A 285 6.13 14.74 -10.56
CA LEU A 285 5.02 15.70 -10.56
C LEU A 285 4.64 16.09 -9.14
N THR A 286 4.59 15.11 -8.22
CA THR A 286 4.26 15.35 -6.81
C THR A 286 5.32 16.23 -6.17
N VAL A 287 6.60 15.85 -6.25
CA VAL A 287 7.70 16.64 -5.69
C VAL A 287 7.66 18.09 -6.20
N LYS A 288 7.51 18.28 -7.52
CA LYS A 288 7.43 19.63 -8.10
C LYS A 288 6.23 20.43 -7.55
N ALA A 289 5.08 19.78 -7.40
CA ALA A 289 3.84 20.46 -7.02
C ALA A 289 3.75 20.76 -5.52
N THR A 290 4.52 20.07 -4.67
CA THR A 290 4.63 20.39 -3.23
C THR A 290 5.32 21.74 -2.96
N GLU A 291 6.12 22.23 -3.91
CA GLU A 291 6.97 23.43 -3.77
C GLU A 291 7.98 23.33 -2.60
N ALA A 292 8.30 22.12 -2.15
CA ALA A 292 9.23 21.90 -1.05
C ALA A 292 10.64 22.44 -1.35
N GLU A 293 11.22 23.10 -0.36
CA GLU A 293 12.59 23.62 -0.38
C GLU A 293 13.61 22.51 -0.11
N LEU A 294 13.17 21.42 0.52
CA LEU A 294 13.96 20.24 0.85
C LEU A 294 13.12 18.97 0.71
N VAL A 295 13.66 17.99 0.00
CA VAL A 295 13.05 16.67 -0.16
C VAL A 295 13.92 15.58 0.47
N HIS A 296 13.33 14.80 1.36
CA HIS A 296 13.92 13.62 1.95
C HIS A 296 13.41 12.38 1.22
N VAL A 297 14.29 11.67 0.53
CA VAL A 297 13.93 10.50 -0.26
C VAL A 297 14.17 9.23 0.56
N THR A 298 13.13 8.42 0.69
CA THR A 298 13.12 7.18 1.45
C THR A 298 12.47 6.04 0.64
N HIS A 299 12.58 4.79 1.08
CA HIS A 299 12.06 3.57 0.45
C HIS A 299 12.47 3.35 -1.03
N GLY A 300 12.95 2.16 -1.39
CA GLY A 300 13.27 1.82 -2.78
C GLY A 300 14.52 2.50 -3.36
N GLN A 301 14.40 3.13 -4.52
CA GLN A 301 15.52 3.58 -5.38
C GLN A 301 16.01 4.99 -5.01
N THR A 302 16.37 5.15 -3.73
CA THR A 302 16.59 6.45 -3.08
C THR A 302 17.76 7.24 -3.66
N GLU A 303 18.92 6.60 -3.87
CA GLU A 303 20.12 7.26 -4.38
C GLU A 303 19.91 7.84 -5.78
N VAL A 304 19.31 7.05 -6.67
CA VAL A 304 19.09 7.46 -8.08
C VAL A 304 18.08 8.59 -8.13
N PHE A 305 16.97 8.48 -7.40
CA PHE A 305 15.94 9.51 -7.42
C PHE A 305 16.42 10.81 -6.77
N SER A 306 17.09 10.74 -5.62
CA SER A 306 17.68 11.90 -4.94
C SER A 306 18.71 12.61 -5.82
N LYS A 307 19.59 11.86 -6.50
CA LYS A 307 20.54 12.42 -7.45
C LYS A 307 19.83 13.18 -8.58
N TYR A 308 18.82 12.57 -9.20
CA TYR A 308 18.07 13.21 -10.28
C TYR A 308 17.34 14.49 -9.84
N LEU A 309 16.71 14.49 -8.64
CA LEU A 309 16.09 15.68 -8.07
C LEU A 309 17.09 16.84 -7.95
N ASN A 310 18.30 16.56 -7.45
CA ASN A 310 19.35 17.58 -7.34
C ASN A 310 19.81 18.08 -8.73
N GLU A 311 19.91 17.21 -9.73
CA GLU A 311 20.27 17.59 -11.11
C GLU A 311 19.23 18.54 -11.74
N ILE A 312 17.95 18.42 -11.40
CA ILE A 312 16.88 19.30 -11.87
C ILE A 312 16.63 20.52 -10.95
N GLY A 313 17.49 20.73 -9.95
CA GLY A 313 17.44 21.90 -9.07
C GLY A 313 16.52 21.77 -7.85
N VAL A 314 16.03 20.57 -7.53
CA VAL A 314 15.29 20.30 -6.28
C VAL A 314 16.27 19.74 -5.25
N ARG A 315 16.48 20.46 -4.15
CA ARG A 315 17.38 20.00 -3.09
C ARG A 315 16.83 18.73 -2.46
N ALA A 316 17.58 17.64 -2.57
CA ALA A 316 17.19 16.36 -2.00
C ALA A 316 18.33 15.64 -1.27
N ASP A 317 18.00 14.86 -0.25
CA ASP A 317 18.91 13.94 0.41
C ASP A 317 18.28 12.54 0.56
N VAL A 318 19.10 11.56 0.91
CA VAL A 318 18.68 10.17 1.14
C VAL A 318 18.47 9.96 2.64
N VAL A 319 17.34 9.34 2.97
CA VAL A 319 17.06 8.84 4.31
C VAL A 319 17.33 7.35 4.32
N GLU A 320 18.39 6.95 5.01
CA GLU A 320 18.61 5.54 5.34
C GLU A 320 17.48 5.05 6.26
N THR A 321 16.70 4.11 5.76
CA THR A 321 15.69 3.39 6.53
C THR A 321 16.13 1.95 6.73
N LEU A 322 15.51 1.27 7.69
CA LEU A 322 15.73 -0.16 7.87
C LEU A 322 15.03 -1.00 6.78
N PHE A 323 14.43 -0.39 5.75
CA PHE A 323 13.67 -1.10 4.73
C PHE A 323 14.46 -1.38 3.46
N GLY A 324 14.44 -2.67 3.09
CA GLY A 324 14.71 -3.21 1.77
C GLY A 324 14.12 -4.61 1.68
N GLU A 325 13.00 -4.77 0.96
CA GLU A 325 12.40 -6.06 0.52
C GLU A 325 11.53 -6.90 1.52
N ASP A 326 10.87 -6.30 2.53
CA ASP A 326 10.20 -7.09 3.61
C ASP A 326 8.66 -7.30 3.52
N GLU A 327 7.97 -6.78 2.49
CA GLU A 327 6.51 -7.00 2.37
C GLU A 327 6.15 -8.48 2.17
N GLU A 328 6.94 -9.22 1.38
CA GLU A 328 6.70 -10.65 1.13
C GLU A 328 6.99 -11.53 2.37
N GLU A 329 7.98 -11.16 3.19
CA GLU A 329 8.31 -11.90 4.42
C GLU A 329 7.26 -11.66 5.51
N SER A 330 6.81 -10.41 5.68
CA SER A 330 5.77 -10.08 6.66
C SER A 330 4.42 -10.76 6.35
N GLU A 331 4.03 -10.86 5.07
CA GLU A 331 2.81 -11.60 4.71
C GLU A 331 2.92 -13.10 4.97
N LYS A 332 4.09 -13.71 4.76
CA LYS A 332 4.31 -15.12 5.11
C LYS A 332 4.10 -15.36 6.60
N GLU A 333 4.66 -14.51 7.46
CA GLU A 333 4.47 -14.62 8.91
C GLU A 333 2.98 -14.52 9.31
N ILE A 334 2.24 -13.58 8.74
CA ILE A 334 0.80 -13.39 9.02
C ILE A 334 -0.03 -14.62 8.58
N ILE A 335 0.33 -15.23 7.45
CA ILE A 335 -0.40 -16.38 6.90
C ILE A 335 -0.05 -17.67 7.66
N GLU A 336 1.19 -17.81 8.13
CA GLU A 336 1.65 -18.96 8.91
C GLU A 336 1.18 -18.90 10.38
N ASN A 337 1.00 -17.71 10.96
CA ASN A 337 0.58 -17.50 12.34
C ASN A 337 -0.73 -16.68 12.45
N PRO A 338 -1.89 -17.21 12.06
CA PRO A 338 -3.16 -16.46 12.03
C PRO A 338 -3.73 -16.03 13.41
N GLU A 339 -3.09 -16.42 14.51
CA GLU A 339 -3.48 -16.15 15.91
C GLU A 339 -2.49 -15.25 16.69
N SER A 340 -1.42 -14.74 16.06
CA SER A 340 -0.43 -13.87 16.72
C SER A 340 -0.88 -12.42 16.87
#